data_AF-A0A3R7HCF0-F1
#
_entry.id   AF-A0A3R7HCF0-F1
#
_cell.length_a   1.000
_cell.length_b   1.000
_cell.length_c   1.000
_cell.angle_alpha   90.00
_cell.angle_beta   90.00
_cell.angle_gamma   90.00
#
_symmetry.space_group_name_H-M   'P 1'
#
loop_
_entity.id
_entity.type
_entity.pdbx_description
1 polymer ?
#
loop_
_entity_poly.entity_id
_entity_poly.type
_entity_poly.pdbx_seq_one_letter_code
_entity_poly.pdbx_strand_id
1 'polypeptide(L)' 'MVSTVNYKLFTPLKLGENLELKNRIVFGPLSRGRANADRVPSENNEIYYEQRA' A
#
# COMPACT_ATOMS: atom_id res chain seq x y z
N MET A 1 17.79 20.15 -4.87
CA MET A 1 16.89 19.12 -4.31
C MET A 1 17.10 19.07 -2.81
N VAL A 2 16.03 18.99 -2.02
CA VAL A 2 16.12 18.81 -0.56
C VAL A 2 16.21 17.31 -0.26
N SER A 3 17.15 16.90 0.60
CA SER A 3 17.29 15.51 1.02
C SER A 3 16.17 15.11 1.99
N THR A 4 15.65 13.89 1.85
CA THR A 4 14.60 13.33 2.71
C THR A 4 15.10 12.24 3.65
N VAL A 5 16.41 12.01 3.72
CA VAL A 5 17.05 10.91 4.48
C VAL A 5 16.62 10.87 5.95
N ASN A 6 16.36 12.03 6.56
CA ASN A 6 16.00 12.14 7.97
C ASN A 6 14.48 12.17 8.23
N TYR A 7 13.65 11.94 7.20
CA TYR A 7 12.19 12.00 7.38
C TYR A 7 11.70 10.75 8.09
N LYS A 8 10.98 10.96 9.20
CA LYS A 8 10.28 9.89 9.93
C LYS A 8 9.33 9.08 9.04
N LEU A 9 8.84 9.65 7.94
CA LEU A 9 7.97 8.98 6.97
C LEU A 9 8.57 7.67 6.43
N PHE A 10 9.90 7.60 6.25
CA PHE A 10 10.60 6.45 5.69
C PHE A 10 11.18 5.50 6.74
N THR A 11 10.83 5.66 8.02
CA THR A 11 11.28 4.75 9.09
C THR A 11 10.24 3.66 9.38
N PRO A 12 10.67 2.48 9.87
CA PRO A 12 9.74 1.43 10.26
C PRO A 12 8.73 1.84 11.33
N LEU A 13 7.59 1.15 11.35
CA LEU A 13 6.52 1.31 12.34
C LEU A 13 5.98 -0.06 12.76
N LYS A 14 6.07 -0.37 14.06
CA LYS A 14 5.33 -1.49 14.66
C LYS A 14 3.84 -1.13 14.76
N LEU A 15 2.99 -1.94 14.14
CA LEU A 15 1.54 -1.80 14.14
C LEU A 15 0.91 -3.03 14.81
N GLY A 16 0.42 -2.87 16.04
CA GLY A 16 -0.04 -4.02 16.84
C GLY A 16 1.11 -4.91 17.32
N GLU A 17 0.82 -6.16 17.64
CA GLU A 17 1.80 -7.06 18.28
C GLU A 17 2.79 -7.67 17.28
N ASN A 18 2.30 -8.10 16.11
CA ASN A 18 3.03 -8.99 15.19
C ASN A 18 3.19 -8.44 13.76
N LEU A 19 3.03 -7.13 13.56
CA LEU A 19 3.19 -6.49 12.26
C LEU A 19 4.15 -5.31 12.34
N GLU A 20 5.20 -5.36 11.52
CA GLU A 20 6.14 -4.25 11.32
C GLU A 20 6.03 -3.76 9.87
N LEU A 21 5.74 -2.47 9.71
CA LEU A 21 5.67 -1.82 8.40
C LEU A 21 7.03 -1.22 8.06
N LYS A 22 7.49 -1.44 6.82
CA LYS A 22 8.78 -0.92 6.32
C LYS A 22 8.86 0.61 6.28
N ASN A 23 7.71 1.30 6.23
CA ASN A 23 7.59 2.74 6.22
C ASN A 23 6.21 3.19 6.75
N ARG A 24 5.97 4.49 6.79
CA ARG A 24 4.72 5.09 7.28
C ARG A 24 3.81 5.60 6.17
N ILE A 25 3.97 5.07 4.96
CA ILE A 25 3.19 5.45 3.77
C ILE A 25 2.08 4.42 3.59
N VAL A 26 0.84 4.88 3.58
CA VAL A 26 -0.34 4.02 3.46
C VAL A 26 -1.03 4.29 2.13
N PHE A 27 -1.29 3.23 1.38
CA PHE A 27 -2.17 3.29 0.22
C PHE A 27 -3.62 3.11 0.71
N GLY A 28 -4.33 4.22 0.87
CA GLY A 28 -5.69 4.24 1.42
C GLY A 28 -6.73 3.49 0.56
N PRO A 29 -7.91 3.17 1.12
CA PRO A 29 -8.96 2.47 0.39
C PRO A 29 -9.54 3.33 -0.73
N LEU A 30 -9.58 2.80 -1.96
CA LEU A 30 -9.99 3.53 -3.16
C LEU A 30 -10.83 2.62 -4.07
N SER A 31 -12.12 2.94 -4.25
CA SER A 31 -12.98 2.24 -5.22
C SER A 31 -12.51 2.53 -6.64
N ARG A 32 -12.17 1.48 -7.40
CA ARG A 32 -11.69 1.60 -8.78
C ARG A 32 -12.68 1.14 -9.85
N GLY A 33 -13.75 0.44 -9.46
CA GLY A 33 -14.74 -0.12 -10.41
C GLY A 33 -14.16 -1.18 -11.34
N ARG A 34 -13.16 -1.94 -10.90
CA ARG A 34 -12.41 -2.93 -11.72
C ARG A 34 -12.68 -4.40 -11.37
N ALA A 35 -13.63 -4.66 -10.48
CA ALA A 35 -14.07 -6.02 -10.19
C ALA A 35 -14.83 -6.59 -11.40
N ASN A 36 -14.81 -7.92 -11.54
CA ASN A 36 -15.61 -8.63 -12.53
C ASN A 36 -17.11 -8.53 -12.18
N ALA A 37 -17.99 -8.93 -13.11
CA ALA A 37 -19.44 -8.87 -12.92
C ALA A 37 -19.95 -9.72 -11.74
N ASP A 38 -19.23 -10.80 -11.42
CA ASP A 38 -19.45 -11.67 -10.25
C ASP A 38 -18.89 -11.09 -8.93
N ARG A 39 -18.32 -9.89 -8.98
CA ARG A 39 -17.68 -9.17 -7.85
C ARG A 39 -16.36 -9.80 -7.38
N VAL A 40 -15.80 -10.73 -8.13
CA VAL A 40 -14.47 -11.28 -7.86
C VAL A 40 -13.42 -10.30 -8.40
N PRO A 41 -12.30 -10.05 -7.67
CA PRO A 41 -11.18 -9.29 -8.20
C PRO A 41 -10.65 -9.89 -9.51
N SER A 42 -10.33 -9.03 -10.48
CA SER A 42 -9.71 -9.43 -11.74
C SER A 42 -8.18 -9.52 -11.60
N GLU A 43 -7.49 -10.13 -12.57
CA GLU A 43 -6.02 -10.11 -12.68
C GLU A 43 -5.45 -8.67 -12.66
N ASN A 44 -6.19 -7.72 -13.25
CA ASN A 44 -5.82 -6.30 -13.20
C ASN A 44 -5.88 -5.70 -11.78
N ASN A 45 -6.66 -6.27 -10.86
CA ASN A 45 -6.62 -5.87 -9.46
C ASN A 45 -5.33 -6.33 -8.79
N GLU A 46 -4.87 -7.55 -9.08
CA GLU A 46 -3.61 -8.11 -8.55
C GLU A 46 -2.41 -7.27 -8.98
N ILE A 47 -2.22 -7.11 -10.29
CA ILE A 47 -1.13 -6.29 -10.87
C ILE A 47 -1.14 -4.87 -10.28
N TYR A 48 -2.34 -4.31 -10.07
CA TYR A 48 -2.49 -2.97 -9.52
C TYR A 48 -1.96 -2.84 -8.07
N TYR A 49 -2.18 -3.85 -7.23
CA TYR A 49 -1.69 -3.86 -5.85
C TYR A 49 -0.22 -4.26 -5.76
N GLU A 50 0.25 -5.20 -6.58
CA GLU A 50 1.66 -5.59 -6.64
C GLU A 50 2.58 -4.40 -6.93
N GLN A 51 2.22 -3.57 -7.90
CA GLN A 51 2.97 -2.35 -8.26
C GLN A 51 3.07 -1.30 -7.14
N ARG A 52 2.35 -1.46 -6.03
CA ARG A 52 2.27 -0.51 -4.90
C ARG A 52 2.72 -1.12 -3.57
N ALA A 53 3.10 -2.39 -3.56
CA ALA A 53 3.60 -3.10 -2.38
C ALA A 53 5.07 -2.75 -2.09
#